data_AF-A0A6A6MX44-F1
#
_entry.id   AF-A0A6A6MX44-F1
#
_cell.length_a   1.000
_cell.length_b   1.000
_cell.length_c   1.000
_cell.angle_alpha   90.00
_cell.angle_beta   90.00
_cell.angle_gamma   90.00
#
_symmetry.space_group_name_H-M   'P 1'
#
loop_
_entity.id
_entity.type
_entity.pdbx_description
1 polymer ?
#
loop_
_entity_poly.entity_id
_entity_poly.type
_entity_poly.pdbx_seq_one_letter_code
_entity_poly.pdbx_strand_id
1 'polypeptide(L)' 'MLAIEVVGANILKDGADPKILPDSEYPDWLWHLLDKRPALSALRREKIETLPYEDLKRFVKLDNRARIKENNSVKAKN' A
#
# COMPACT_ATOMS: atom_id res chain seq x y z
N MET A 1 9.48 25.05 8.11
CA MET A 1 10.75 24.95 7.36
C MET A 1 10.51 23.86 6.32
N LEU A 2 10.41 24.23 5.04
CA LEU A 2 10.21 23.23 3.97
C LEU A 2 11.51 22.41 3.85
N ALA A 3 11.40 21.09 3.82
CA ALA A 3 12.54 20.22 3.58
C ALA A 3 12.96 20.37 2.10
N ILE A 4 14.24 20.60 1.84
CA ILE A 4 14.80 20.81 0.50
C ILE A 4 15.54 19.55 0.01
N GLU A 5 16.00 18.72 0.95
CA GLU A 5 16.82 17.53 0.70
C GLU A 5 16.32 16.37 1.55
N VAL A 6 16.37 15.15 1.00
CA VAL A 6 16.01 13.93 1.71
C VAL A 6 17.24 13.40 2.44
N VAL A 7 17.36 13.73 3.72
CA VAL A 7 18.50 13.32 4.54
C VAL A 7 18.55 11.79 4.67
N GLY A 8 19.71 11.20 4.35
CA GLY A 8 19.97 9.77 4.53
C GLY A 8 19.46 8.86 3.40
N ALA A 9 19.14 9.42 2.24
CA ALA A 9 18.84 8.64 1.04
C ALA A 9 20.10 8.25 0.27
N ASN A 10 21.21 8.98 0.41
CA ASN A 10 22.48 8.60 -0.18
C ASN A 10 23.22 7.55 0.67
N ILE A 11 23.61 6.44 0.02
CA ILE A 11 24.41 5.35 0.61
C ILE A 11 25.89 5.38 0.20
N LEU A 12 26.26 6.26 -0.74
CA LEU A 12 27.62 6.37 -1.26
C LEU A 12 28.46 7.32 -0.40
N LYS A 13 29.73 6.97 -0.20
CA LYS A 13 30.67 7.79 0.60
C LYS A 13 30.91 9.17 -0.01
N ASP A 14 31.05 9.22 -1.33
CA ASP A 14 31.22 10.46 -2.12
C ASP A 14 29.95 10.74 -2.93
N GLY A 15 28.85 11.01 -2.23
CA GLY A 15 27.57 11.36 -2.85
C GLY A 15 26.83 12.43 -2.03
N ALA A 16 25.92 13.12 -2.68
CA ALA A 16 25.00 14.05 -2.02
C ALA A 16 23.61 13.41 -1.90
N ASP A 17 22.86 13.81 -0.88
CA ASP A 17 21.46 13.43 -0.76
C ASP A 17 20.65 14.00 -1.95
N PRO A 18 19.67 13.25 -2.48
CA PRO A 18 18.83 13.72 -3.56
C PRO A 18 17.99 14.92 -3.11
N LYS A 19 17.99 15.95 -3.97
CA LYS A 19 17.15 17.15 -3.80
C LYS A 19 15.71 16.83 -4.16
N ILE A 20 14.78 17.44 -3.42
CA ILE A 20 13.35 17.34 -3.72
C ILE A 20 13.07 18.23 -4.94
N LEU A 21 12.50 17.63 -5.99
CA LEU A 21 12.11 18.32 -7.22
C LEU A 21 10.66 18.84 -7.12
N PRO A 22 10.23 19.69 -8.04
CA PRO A 22 8.81 20.04 -8.17
C PRO A 22 7.92 18.82 -8.38
N ASP A 23 6.66 18.90 -7.93
CA ASP A 23 5.70 17.79 -8.01
C ASP A 23 5.48 17.26 -9.43
N SER A 24 5.65 18.11 -10.46
CA SER A 24 5.52 17.78 -11.88
C SER A 24 6.62 16.87 -12.43
N GLU A 25 7.75 16.77 -11.74
CA GLU A 25 8.86 15.88 -12.13
C GLU A 25 8.63 14.45 -11.63
N TYR A 26 7.70 14.27 -10.68
CA TYR A 26 7.36 12.96 -10.15
C TYR A 26 6.22 12.31 -10.95
N PRO A 27 6.30 10.99 -11.21
CA PRO A 27 5.21 10.28 -11.88
C PRO A 27 3.89 10.30 -11.10
N ASP A 28 2.77 10.31 -11.82
CA ASP A 28 1.42 10.37 -11.23
C ASP A 28 1.13 9.27 -10.20
N TRP A 29 1.68 8.07 -10.38
CA TRP A 29 1.46 6.96 -9.47
C TRP A 29 1.94 7.24 -8.03
N LEU A 30 2.88 8.17 -7.84
CA LEU A 30 3.40 8.53 -6.52
C LEU A 30 2.31 9.13 -5.62
N TRP A 31 1.47 9.99 -6.19
CA TRP A 31 0.41 10.68 -5.47
C TRP A 31 -0.73 9.74 -5.09
N HIS A 32 -0.93 8.68 -5.86
CA HIS A 32 -1.92 7.65 -5.60
C HIS A 32 -1.49 6.60 -4.56
N LEU A 33 -0.26 6.67 -4.04
CA LEU A 33 0.24 5.67 -3.09
C LEU A 33 -0.48 5.73 -1.73
N LEU A 34 -0.89 6.94 -1.31
CA LEU A 34 -1.59 7.18 -0.04
C LEU A 34 -3.11 7.03 -0.16
N ASP A 35 -3.62 6.77 -1.36
CA ASP A 35 -5.06 6.62 -1.59
C ASP A 35 -5.62 5.47 -0.75
N LYS A 36 -6.72 5.77 -0.05
CA LYS A 36 -7.37 4.81 0.85
C LYS A 36 -7.96 3.67 0.02
N ARG A 37 -7.29 2.52 0.08
CA ARG A 37 -7.80 1.29 -0.55
C ARG A 37 -9.01 0.74 0.21
N PRO A 38 -10.00 0.18 -0.50
CA PRO A 38 -11.23 -0.31 0.11
C PRO A 38 -10.98 -1.38 1.18
N ALA A 39 -11.84 -1.39 2.20
CA ALA A 39 -11.85 -2.40 3.24
C ALA A 39 -12.49 -3.71 2.74
N LEU A 40 -12.19 -4.84 3.40
CA LEU A 40 -12.74 -6.14 3.03
C LEU A 40 -14.28 -6.15 3.02
N SER A 41 -14.92 -5.40 3.92
CA SER A 41 -16.38 -5.29 3.97
C SER A 41 -16.97 -4.55 2.75
N ALA A 42 -16.26 -3.56 2.21
CA ALA A 42 -16.65 -2.88 0.97
C ALA A 42 -16.45 -3.79 -0.24
N LEU A 43 -15.28 -4.43 -0.33
CA LEU A 43 -14.97 -5.38 -1.41
C LEU A 43 -15.92 -6.57 -1.47
N ARG A 44 -16.43 -7.05 -0.32
CA ARG A 44 -17.42 -8.14 -0.27
C ARG A 44 -18.81 -7.77 -0.79
N ARG A 45 -19.16 -6.47 -0.79
CA ARG A 45 -20.46 -5.99 -1.26
C ARG A 45 -20.48 -5.81 -2.78
N GLU A 46 -19.30 -5.66 -3.38
CA GLU A 46 -19.15 -5.52 -4.82
C GLU A 46 -19.12 -6.90 -5.51
N LYS A 47 -19.51 -6.93 -6.78
CA LYS A 47 -19.43 -8.15 -7.58
C LYS A 47 -17.99 -8.35 -8.05
N ILE A 48 -17.47 -9.56 -7.86
CA ILE A 48 -16.11 -9.96 -8.28
C ILE A 48 -15.88 -9.70 -9.77
N GLU A 49 -16.91 -9.83 -10.60
CA GLU A 49 -16.86 -9.66 -12.05
C GLU A 49 -16.68 -8.21 -12.51
N THR A 50 -17.08 -7.23 -11.68
CA THR A 50 -17.02 -5.80 -12.01
C THR A 50 -15.86 -5.09 -11.33
N LEU A 51 -15.14 -5.77 -10.44
CA LEU A 51 -14.07 -5.21 -9.63
C LEU A 51 -12.81 -5.00 -10.49
N PRO A 52 -12.13 -3.85 -10.36
CA PRO A 52 -10.81 -3.64 -10.95
C PRO A 52 -9.82 -4.71 -10.48
N TYR A 53 -8.84 -5.04 -11.33
CA TYR A 53 -7.87 -6.10 -11.04
C TYR A 53 -7.09 -5.88 -9.72
N GLU A 54 -6.71 -4.63 -9.41
CA GLU A 54 -6.01 -4.29 -8.16
C GLU A 54 -6.87 -4.55 -6.91
N ASP A 55 -8.17 -4.29 -6.99
CA ASP A 55 -9.11 -4.53 -5.90
C ASP A 55 -9.42 -6.02 -5.74
N LEU A 56 -9.50 -6.77 -6.85
CA LEU A 56 -9.61 -8.23 -6.83
C LEU A 56 -8.40 -8.87 -6.12
N LYS A 57 -7.19 -8.46 -6.49
CA LYS A 57 -5.94 -8.93 -5.86
C LYS A 57 -5.92 -8.61 -4.37
N ARG A 58 -6.40 -7.43 -3.97
CA ARG A 58 -6.53 -7.04 -2.57
C ARG A 58 -7.58 -7.88 -1.84
N PHE A 59 -8.73 -8.12 -2.44
CA PHE A 59 -9.81 -8.93 -1.89
C PHE A 59 -9.30 -10.32 -1.51
N VAL A 60 -8.67 -11.03 -2.44
CA VAL A 60 -8.13 -12.39 -2.21
C VAL A 60 -7.11 -12.41 -1.08
N LYS A 61 -6.23 -11.39 -1.00
CA LYS A 61 -5.24 -11.28 0.10
C LYS A 61 -5.92 -11.07 1.46
N LEU A 62 -6.89 -10.16 1.54
CA LEU A 62 -7.59 -9.85 2.78
C LEU A 62 -8.46 -11.01 3.26
N ASP A 63 -9.14 -11.68 2.33
CA ASP A 63 -9.99 -12.83 2.62
C ASP A 63 -9.18 -14.00 3.18
N ASN A 64 -8.06 -14.34 2.53
CA ASN A 64 -7.13 -15.34 3.04
C ASN A 64 -6.58 -14.99 4.42
N ARG A 65 -6.20 -13.73 4.66
CA ARG A 65 -5.72 -13.28 5.97
C ARG A 65 -6.80 -13.44 7.05
N ALA A 66 -8.06 -13.11 6.75
CA ALA A 66 -9.17 -13.26 7.67
C ALA A 66 -9.37 -14.74 8.05
N ARG A 67 -9.40 -15.62 7.06
CA ARG A 67 -9.54 -17.08 7.24
C ARG A 67 -8.41 -17.68 8.08
N ILE A 68 -7.16 -17.28 7.82
CA ILE A 68 -6.00 -17.73 8.62
C ILE A 68 -6.12 -17.26 10.06
N LYS A 69 -6.50 -15.99 10.27
CA LYS A 69 -6.65 -15.43 11.62
C LYS A 69 -7.72 -16.16 12.43
N GLU A 70 -8.86 -16.47 11.80
CA GLU A 70 -9.94 -17.24 12.42
C GLU A 70 -9.46 -18.65 12.80
N ASN A 71 -8.81 -19.37 11.89
CA ASN A 71 -8.24 -20.70 12.16
C ASN A 71 -7.24 -20.69 13.32
N ASN A 72 -6.34 -19.69 13.36
CA ASN A 72 -5.39 -19.54 14.45
C ASN A 72 -6.10 -19.26 15.78
N SER A 73 -7.18 -18.47 15.76
CA SER A 73 -7.96 -18.15 16.96
C SER A 73 -8.73 -19.34 17.52
N VAL A 74 -9.21 -20.25 16.66
CA VAL A 74 -9.87 -21.50 17.07
C VAL A 74 -8.85 -22.47 17.63
N LYS A 75 -7.72 -22.66 16.93
CA LYS A 75 -6.65 -23.57 17.36
C LYS A 75 -5.98 -23.15 18.66
N ALA A 76 -5.85 -21.85 18.92
CA ALA A 76 -5.24 -21.35 20.15
C ALA A 76 -6.15 -21.49 21.40
N LYS A 77 -7.44 -21.79 21.21
CA LYS A 77 -8.41 -21.99 22.29
C LYS A 77 -8.63 -23.46 22.67
N ASN A 78 -8.10 -24.39 21.87
CA ASN A 78 -8.05 -25.82 22.16
C ASN A 78 -6.67 -26.19 22.70
#